data_AF-A0A1H3FQX8-F1
#
_entry.id   AF-A0A1H3FQX8-F1
#
_cell.length_a   1.000
_cell.length_b   1.000
_cell.length_c   1.000
_cell.angle_alpha   90.00
_cell.angle_beta   90.00
_cell.angle_gamma   90.00
#
_symmetry.space_group_name_H-M   'P 1'
#
loop_
_entity.id
_entity.type
_entity.pdbx_description
1 polymer ?
#
loop_
_entity_poly.entity_id
_entity_poly.type
_entity_poly.pdbx_seq_one_letter_code
_entity_poly.pdbx_strand_id
1 'polypeptide(L)'
;MATVAAFSALIAAAPAAPAFASAHQMSPPDGGGYGRVESGHQAVSACDTSANDRGVFVRYVTSNPNDGRQHTLRDTDGSSGGCGVANVGPYVITSYQVCSIQTGGTNEKCTSEEWISGR
;
A
#
# COMPACT_ATOMS: atom_id res chain seq x y z
N MET A 1 59.59 3.27 20.29
CA MET A 1 58.25 3.71 20.75
C MET A 1 57.33 3.59 19.54
N ALA A 2 56.38 2.64 19.53
CA ALA A 2 55.50 2.39 18.40
C ALA A 2 54.04 2.50 18.87
N THR A 3 53.28 3.28 18.12
CA THR A 3 51.99 3.87 18.44
C THR A 3 50.85 2.85 18.34
N VAL A 4 50.00 2.77 19.37
CA VAL A 4 48.80 1.93 19.40
C VAL A 4 47.67 2.63 18.62
N ALA A 5 47.24 2.05 17.51
CA ALA A 5 46.06 2.54 16.78
C ALA A 5 44.80 1.86 17.33
N ALA A 6 44.03 2.60 18.14
CA ALA A 6 42.72 2.16 18.62
C ALA A 6 41.68 2.35 17.50
N PHE A 7 41.15 1.25 16.97
CA PHE A 7 40.02 1.27 16.03
C PHE A 7 38.71 1.35 16.83
N SER A 8 38.12 2.54 16.87
CA SER A 8 36.76 2.73 17.38
C SER A 8 35.76 2.27 16.31
N ALA A 9 35.14 1.10 16.53
CA ALA A 9 34.05 0.63 15.69
C ALA A 9 32.76 1.42 16.01
N LEU A 10 32.34 2.28 15.08
CA LEU A 10 31.04 2.95 15.14
C LEU A 10 29.96 1.92 14.78
N ILE A 11 29.19 1.47 15.77
CA ILE A 11 27.99 0.66 15.53
C ILE A 11 26.88 1.62 15.08
N ALA A 12 26.63 1.69 13.77
CA ALA A 12 25.48 2.39 13.23
C ALA A 12 24.21 1.61 13.59
N ALA A 13 23.45 2.10 14.57
CA ALA A 13 22.11 1.61 14.84
C ALA A 13 21.20 1.99 13.66
N ALA A 14 20.82 1.02 12.82
CA ALA A 14 19.82 1.24 11.80
C ALA A 14 18.46 1.51 12.48
N PRO A 15 17.74 2.58 12.11
CA PRO A 15 16.39 2.82 12.62
C PRO A 15 15.49 1.68 12.15
N ALA A 16 14.92 0.93 13.09
CA ALA A 16 13.84 0.00 12.79
C ALA A 16 12.63 0.82 12.32
N ALA A 17 12.27 0.71 11.04
CA ALA A 17 11.05 1.32 10.53
C ALA A 17 9.85 0.75 11.32
N PRO A 18 8.85 1.58 11.68
CA PRO A 18 7.64 1.09 12.31
C PRO A 18 6.98 0.08 11.37
N ALA A 19 6.95 -1.19 11.80
CA ALA A 19 6.19 -2.22 11.13
C ALA A 19 4.71 -1.94 11.43
N PHE A 20 4.03 -1.23 10.54
CA PHE A 20 2.57 -1.23 10.56
C PHE A 20 2.14 -2.69 10.48
N ALA A 21 1.31 -3.17 11.41
CA ALA A 21 0.71 -4.49 11.30
C ALA A 21 -0.35 -4.45 10.20
N SER A 22 -0.24 -5.35 9.21
CA SER A 22 -1.24 -5.49 8.16
C SER A 22 -2.40 -6.29 8.72
N ALA A 23 -3.63 -5.78 8.61
CA ALA A 23 -4.80 -6.62 8.83
C ALA A 23 -5.24 -7.28 7.53
N HIS A 24 -5.20 -6.53 6.42
CA HIS A 24 -5.72 -7.00 5.14
C HIS A 24 -4.74 -6.68 4.01
N GLN A 25 -4.42 -7.68 3.19
CA GLN A 25 -3.57 -7.52 2.02
C GLN A 25 -4.04 -8.44 0.90
N MET A 26 -4.16 -7.88 -0.30
CA MET A 26 -4.50 -8.63 -1.50
C MET A 26 -3.54 -8.28 -2.64
N SER A 27 -3.26 -9.25 -3.49
CA SER A 27 -2.58 -9.03 -4.77
C SER A 27 -3.63 -8.85 -5.88
N PRO A 28 -3.39 -7.97 -6.86
CA PRO A 28 -4.28 -7.87 -8.02
C PRO A 28 -4.25 -9.18 -8.84
N PRO A 29 -5.29 -9.47 -9.65
CA PRO A 29 -5.38 -10.72 -10.40
C PRO A 29 -4.21 -11.02 -11.33
N ASP A 30 -3.58 -9.98 -11.88
CA ASP A 30 -2.43 -10.10 -12.79
C ASP A 30 -1.08 -10.07 -12.05
N GLY A 31 -1.08 -10.00 -10.72
CA GLY A 31 0.12 -9.89 -9.90
C GLY A 31 0.85 -8.54 -10.05
N GLY A 32 2.12 -8.52 -9.68
CA GLY A 32 2.98 -7.35 -9.84
C GLY A 32 2.97 -6.34 -8.70
N GLY A 33 2.12 -6.53 -7.70
CA GLY A 33 2.09 -5.68 -6.53
C GLY A 33 1.06 -6.11 -5.50
N TYR A 34 0.67 -5.18 -4.64
CA TYR A 34 -0.34 -5.44 -3.62
C TYR A 34 -1.07 -4.17 -3.23
N GLY A 35 -2.29 -4.36 -2.73
CA GLY A 35 -3.00 -3.35 -1.96
C GLY A 35 -3.17 -3.85 -0.53
N ARG A 36 -3.11 -2.92 0.42
CA ARG A 36 -3.12 -3.27 1.85
C ARG A 36 -3.87 -2.24 2.66
N VAL A 37 -4.64 -2.72 3.64
CA VAL A 37 -5.26 -1.91 4.70
C VAL A 37 -4.59 -2.23 6.03
N GLU A 38 -4.18 -1.18 6.74
CA GLU A 38 -3.54 -1.33 8.05
C GLU A 38 -4.53 -1.79 9.12
N SER A 39 -4.02 -2.37 10.21
CA SER A 39 -4.84 -2.90 11.32
C SER A 39 -5.78 -1.89 11.98
N GLY A 40 -5.47 -0.59 11.93
CA GLY A 40 -6.39 0.45 12.40
C GLY A 40 -7.52 0.78 11.40
N HIS A 41 -7.50 0.19 10.20
CA HIS A 41 -8.38 0.48 9.06
C HIS A 41 -8.41 1.96 8.64
N GLN A 42 -7.44 2.76 9.08
CA GLN A 42 -7.36 4.20 8.82
C GLN A 42 -6.38 4.56 7.72
N ALA A 43 -5.62 3.58 7.22
CA ALA A 43 -4.63 3.76 6.18
C ALA A 43 -4.77 2.63 5.16
N VAL A 44 -4.66 3.01 3.89
CA VAL A 44 -4.63 2.11 2.74
C VAL A 44 -3.40 2.42 1.90
N SER A 45 -2.79 1.38 1.35
CA SER A 45 -1.65 1.48 0.45
C SER A 45 -1.87 0.69 -0.82
N ALA A 46 -1.34 1.19 -1.93
CA ALA A 46 -1.28 0.53 -3.22
C ALA A 46 0.17 0.57 -3.68
N CYS A 47 0.79 -0.61 -3.83
CA CYS A 47 2.18 -0.73 -4.22
C CYS A 47 2.29 -1.50 -5.52
N ASP A 48 2.87 -0.88 -6.54
CA ASP A 48 3.41 -1.59 -7.69
C ASP A 48 4.85 -2.01 -7.35
N THR A 49 5.12 -3.31 -7.45
CA THR A 49 6.43 -3.89 -7.14
C THR A 49 7.13 -4.41 -8.40
N SER A 50 6.51 -4.28 -9.58
CA SER A 50 7.00 -4.89 -10.80
C SER A 50 6.88 -3.98 -12.01
N ALA A 51 7.89 -3.99 -12.88
CA ALA A 51 7.81 -3.32 -14.18
C ALA A 51 7.11 -4.21 -15.21
N ASN A 52 5.82 -4.49 -15.02
CA ASN A 52 5.02 -5.39 -15.89
C ASN A 52 4.02 -4.65 -16.79
N ASP A 53 4.20 -3.33 -16.99
CA ASP A 53 3.30 -2.47 -17.77
C ASP A 53 1.85 -2.43 -17.21
N ARG A 54 1.70 -2.68 -15.91
CA ARG A 54 0.41 -2.60 -15.21
C ARG A 54 0.51 -1.82 -13.92
N GLY A 55 -0.16 -0.67 -13.86
CA GLY A 55 -0.27 0.08 -12.62
C GLY A 55 -1.20 -0.60 -11.62
N VAL A 56 -0.79 -0.66 -10.35
CA VAL A 56 -1.59 -1.15 -9.22
C VAL A 56 -2.35 0.01 -8.56
N PHE A 57 -3.60 -0.23 -8.20
CA PHE A 57 -4.40 0.73 -7.44
C PHE A 57 -5.41 0.03 -6.54
N VAL A 58 -5.84 0.73 -5.50
CA VAL A 58 -6.86 0.25 -4.56
C VAL A 58 -8.10 1.11 -4.69
N ARG A 59 -9.25 0.45 -4.76
CA ARG A 59 -10.55 1.07 -4.57
C ARG A 59 -11.06 0.74 -3.19
N TYR A 60 -11.55 1.73 -2.46
CA TYR A 60 -11.99 1.53 -1.08
C TYR A 60 -13.16 2.45 -0.73
N VAL A 61 -13.94 2.03 0.25
CA VAL A 61 -15.05 2.80 0.83
C VAL A 61 -14.71 3.11 2.28
N THR A 62 -15.10 4.29 2.75
CA THR A 62 -14.90 4.69 4.15
C THR A 62 -16.23 4.70 4.91
N SER A 63 -16.16 4.69 6.24
CA SER A 63 -17.29 4.84 7.14
C SER A 63 -17.81 6.29 7.22
N ASN A 64 -17.30 7.21 6.41
CA ASN A 64 -17.72 8.60 6.43
C ASN A 64 -19.17 8.71 5.92
N PRO A 65 -20.13 9.12 6.76
CA PRO A 65 -21.54 9.20 6.35
C PRO A 65 -21.78 10.28 5.29
N ASN A 66 -20.86 11.23 5.15
CA ASN A 66 -20.94 12.28 4.13
C ASN A 66 -20.25 11.88 2.82
N ASP A 67 -19.54 10.75 2.81
CA ASP A 67 -18.78 10.25 1.67
C ASP A 67 -19.23 8.83 1.34
N GLY A 68 -20.43 8.73 0.74
CA GLY A 68 -20.97 7.46 0.24
C GLY A 68 -20.32 6.99 -1.05
N ARG A 69 -19.09 7.45 -1.35
CA ARG A 69 -18.42 7.19 -2.63
C ARG A 69 -17.24 6.25 -2.44
N GLN A 70 -16.97 5.52 -3.52
CA GLN A 70 -15.76 4.72 -3.64
C GLN A 70 -14.58 5.64 -4.00
N HIS A 71 -13.52 5.56 -3.21
CA HIS A 71 -12.27 6.25 -3.46
C HIS A 71 -11.35 5.39 -4.33
N THR A 72 -10.34 6.02 -4.93
CA THR A 72 -9.28 5.32 -5.65
C THR A 72 -7.94 5.88 -5.24
N LEU A 73 -7.09 5.02 -4.67
CA LEU A 73 -5.68 5.28 -4.43
C LEU A 73 -4.89 4.59 -5.53
N ARG A 74 -4.28 5.35 -6.42
CA ARG A 74 -3.34 4.82 -7.41
C ARG A 74 -1.93 4.85 -6.83
N ASP A 75 -1.11 3.89 -7.22
CA ASP A 75 0.32 4.13 -7.17
C ASP A 75 0.64 5.34 -8.04
N THR A 76 1.44 6.26 -7.51
CA THR A 76 1.80 7.53 -8.16
C THR A 76 2.59 7.31 -9.43
N ASP A 77 3.25 6.16 -9.57
CA ASP A 77 4.07 5.83 -10.71
C ASP A 77 3.49 4.59 -11.41
N GLY A 78 2.51 4.78 -12.29
CA GLY A 78 1.74 3.73 -12.96
C GLY A 78 2.50 2.77 -13.90
N SER A 79 3.79 2.55 -13.67
CA SER A 79 4.65 1.52 -14.30
C SER A 79 6.02 1.32 -13.63
N SER A 80 6.35 2.00 -12.53
CA SER A 80 7.64 1.87 -11.83
C SER A 80 7.45 1.69 -10.33
N GLY A 81 8.34 0.91 -9.71
CA GLY A 81 8.22 0.50 -8.32
C GLY A 81 7.94 1.67 -7.37
N GLY A 82 6.78 1.63 -6.72
CA GLY A 82 6.25 2.71 -5.91
C GLY A 82 5.21 2.21 -4.92
N CYS A 83 4.89 3.04 -3.94
CA CYS A 83 3.81 2.78 -3.01
C CYS A 83 3.07 4.09 -2.75
N GLY A 84 1.84 4.18 -3.21
CA GLY A 84 0.89 5.19 -2.76
C GLY A 84 0.34 4.81 -1.38
N VAL A 85 0.18 5.80 -0.49
CA VAL A 85 -0.48 5.64 0.80
C VAL A 85 -1.51 6.75 0.99
N ALA A 86 -2.71 6.40 1.44
CA ALA A 86 -3.75 7.34 1.83
C ALA A 86 -4.20 7.07 3.26
N ASN A 87 -4.31 8.14 4.05
CA ASN A 87 -4.89 8.14 5.38
C ASN A 87 -6.33 8.67 5.30
N VAL A 88 -7.27 7.94 5.89
CA VAL A 88 -8.72 8.27 5.90
C VAL A 88 -9.23 8.69 7.27
N GLY A 89 -8.35 8.74 8.28
CA GLY A 89 -8.69 9.20 9.63
C GLY A 89 -9.39 10.57 9.60
N PRO A 90 -10.46 10.77 10.40
CA PRO A 90 -10.91 9.95 11.53
C PRO A 90 -11.79 8.74 11.16
N TYR A 91 -12.07 8.51 9.88
CA TYR A 91 -12.93 7.41 9.41
C TYR A 91 -12.16 6.11 9.26
N VAL A 92 -12.88 5.00 9.07
CA VAL A 92 -12.28 3.69 8.80
C VAL A 92 -12.68 3.19 7.42
N ILE A 93 -11.83 2.38 6.81
CA ILE A 93 -12.09 1.67 5.57
C ILE A 93 -13.01 0.50 5.87
N THR A 94 -14.16 0.45 5.20
CA THR A 94 -15.20 -0.57 5.42
C THR A 94 -15.14 -1.69 4.39
N SER A 95 -14.72 -1.36 3.17
CA SER A 95 -14.42 -2.33 2.12
C SER A 95 -13.30 -1.85 1.20
N TYR A 96 -12.61 -2.80 0.57
CA TYR A 96 -11.63 -2.48 -0.47
C TYR A 96 -11.48 -3.60 -1.50
N GLN A 97 -10.94 -3.25 -2.66
CA GLN A 97 -10.51 -4.17 -3.71
C GLN A 97 -9.20 -3.68 -4.32
N VAL A 98 -8.36 -4.63 -4.74
CA VAL A 98 -7.08 -4.34 -5.37
C VAL A 98 -7.21 -4.59 -6.86
N CYS A 99 -6.79 -3.61 -7.65
CA CYS A 99 -6.93 -3.63 -9.09
C CYS A 99 -5.58 -3.43 -9.77
N SER A 100 -5.49 -3.93 -10.99
CA SER A 100 -4.42 -3.62 -11.93
C SER A 100 -5.02 -3.13 -13.24
N ILE A 101 -4.35 -2.21 -13.91
CA ILE A 101 -4.73 -1.74 -15.24
C ILE A 101 -3.50 -1.64 -16.12
N GLN A 102 -3.62 -2.07 -17.38
CA GLN A 102 -2.54 -1.88 -18.34
C GLN A 102 -2.25 -0.39 -18.53
N THR A 103 -0.98 -0.01 -18.53
CA THR A 103 -0.57 1.38 -18.74
C THR A 103 -1.08 1.89 -20.09
N GLY A 104 -1.80 3.03 -20.07
CA GLY A 104 -2.44 3.59 -21.27
C GLY A 104 -3.65 2.80 -21.81
N GLY A 105 -4.07 1.72 -21.15
CA GLY A 105 -5.18 0.87 -21.57
C GLY A 105 -6.44 1.00 -20.68
N THR A 106 -7.46 0.21 -21.03
CA THR A 106 -8.72 0.08 -20.28
C THR A 106 -8.94 -1.33 -19.69
N ASN A 107 -7.95 -2.23 -19.86
CA ASN A 107 -7.99 -3.61 -19.39
C ASN A 107 -7.71 -3.69 -17.89
N GLU A 108 -8.69 -3.22 -17.12
CA GLU A 108 -8.71 -3.23 -15.67
C GLU A 108 -9.17 -4.59 -15.14
N LYS A 109 -8.45 -5.14 -14.16
CA LYS A 109 -8.84 -6.34 -13.43
C LYS A 109 -8.72 -6.11 -11.94
N CYS A 110 -9.77 -6.45 -11.21
CA CYS A 110 -9.85 -6.28 -9.76
C CYS A 110 -10.08 -7.61 -9.05
N THR A 111 -9.63 -7.70 -7.80
CA THR A 111 -10.05 -8.75 -6.87
C THR A 111 -11.56 -8.62 -6.58
N SER A 112 -12.13 -9.66 -5.97
CA SER A 112 -13.40 -9.48 -5.27
C SER A 112 -13.26 -8.42 -4.18
N GLU A 113 -14.34 -7.69 -3.92
CA GLU A 113 -14.41 -6.76 -2.80
C GLU A 113 -14.30 -7.50 -1.47
N GLU A 114 -13.35 -7.09 -0.63
CA GLU A 114 -13.20 -7.55 0.74
C GLU A 114 -13.89 -6.58 1.69
N TRP A 115 -14.80 -7.10 2.52
CA TRP A 115 -15.47 -6.35 3.58
C TRP A 115 -14.70 -6.48 4.89
N ILE A 116 -14.23 -5.35 5.42
CA ILE A 116 -13.33 -5.28 6.58
C ILE A 116 -14.12 -5.09 7.89
N SER A 117 -15.17 -4.28 7.86
CA SER A 117 -16.05 -4.06 9.01
C SER A 117 -17.51 -4.15 8.58
N GLY A 118 -18.34 -4.86 9.35
CA GLY A 118 -19.74 -5.14 9.03
C GLY A 118 -20.55 -3.89 8.66
N ARG A 119 -21.49 -4.08 7.73
CA ARG A 119 -22.44 -3.05 7.26
C ARG A 119 -23.29 -2.47 8.38
#